data_AF-A0ABD1BT51-F1
#
_entry.id   AF-A0ABD1BT51-F1
#
_cell.length_a   1.000
_cell.length_b   1.000
_cell.length_c   1.000
_cell.angle_alpha   90.00
_cell.angle_beta   90.00
_cell.angle_gamma   90.00
#
_symmetry.space_group_name_H-M   'P 1'
#
loop_
_entity.id
_entity.type
_entity.pdbx_description
1 polymer ?
#
loop_
_entity_poly.entity_id
_entity_poly.type
_entity_poly.pdbx_seq_one_letter_code
_entity_poly.pdbx_strand_id
1 'polypeptide(L)'
;MDHIFDCHEYAEPRNIAYAAAHFTDHALTRWDRDLSDHRRRHEGMILSWDMMKFVMSRSYVPPLYHRDLQKRFRKLQQGNRSIKEYYEEFEHLRNRLQLDESEKTLMAQFLDGMQDRIVRKVEWQHFVGFDELLHLAIQIERQIKRKNAIQPRPR
;
A
#
# COMPACT_ATOMS: atom_id res chain seq x y z
N MET A 1 6.28 2.83 -14.86
CA MET A 1 6.18 2.70 -16.33
C MET A 1 4.84 3.19 -16.82
N ASP A 2 3.73 2.94 -16.11
CA ASP A 2 2.40 3.51 -16.43
C ASP A 2 2.45 5.02 -16.69
N HIS A 3 3.00 5.82 -15.77
CA HIS A 3 3.16 7.27 -15.98
C HIS A 3 4.05 7.68 -17.18
N ILE A 4 4.95 6.82 -17.65
CA ILE A 4 5.81 7.10 -18.82
C ILE A 4 5.03 6.78 -20.11
N PHE A 5 4.23 5.72 -20.10
CA PHE A 5 3.42 5.30 -21.24
C PHE A 5 2.15 6.15 -21.40
N ASP A 6 1.52 6.57 -20.30
CA ASP A 6 0.39 7.51 -20.30
C ASP A 6 0.77 8.88 -20.86
N CYS A 7 2.01 9.32 -20.67
CA CYS A 7 2.51 10.58 -21.24
C CYS A 7 2.88 10.48 -22.72
N HIS A 8 2.98 9.29 -23.32
CA HIS A 8 3.59 9.10 -24.64
C HIS A 8 2.68 8.42 -25.68
N GLU A 9 1.45 8.03 -25.33
CA GLU A 9 0.45 7.38 -26.23
C GLU A 9 1.07 6.32 -27.16
N TYR A 10 2.04 5.55 -26.66
CA TYR A 10 2.71 4.54 -27.46
C TYR A 10 1.76 3.38 -27.78
N ALA A 11 1.87 2.85 -29.00
CA ALA A 11 1.18 1.61 -29.37
C ALA A 11 1.59 0.46 -28.43
N GLU A 12 0.61 -0.28 -27.92
CA GLU A 12 0.73 -1.39 -26.97
C GLU A 12 1.94 -2.34 -27.21
N PRO A 13 2.25 -2.76 -28.45
CA PRO A 13 3.41 -3.64 -28.71
C PRO A 13 4.76 -2.98 -28.42
N ARG A 14 4.86 -1.65 -28.57
CA ARG A 14 6.08 -0.88 -28.31
C ARG A 14 6.31 -0.69 -26.80
N ASN A 15 5.24 -0.55 -26.01
CA ASN A 15 5.32 -0.52 -24.54
C ASN A 15 5.85 -1.84 -23.98
N ILE A 16 5.37 -2.96 -24.54
CA ILE A 16 5.83 -4.31 -24.17
C ILE A 16 7.30 -4.49 -24.48
N ALA A 17 7.73 -4.15 -25.70
CA ALA A 17 9.12 -4.27 -26.12
C ALA A 17 10.05 -3.38 -25.29
N TYR A 18 9.64 -2.14 -25.01
CA TYR A 18 10.39 -1.21 -24.18
C TYR A 18 10.54 -1.75 -22.75
N ALA A 19 9.45 -2.18 -22.11
CA ALA A 19 9.50 -2.73 -20.77
C ALA A 19 10.35 -4.01 -20.68
N ALA A 20 10.24 -4.90 -21.66
CA ALA A 20 11.04 -6.12 -21.72
C ALA A 20 12.54 -5.82 -21.86
N ALA A 21 12.90 -4.80 -22.65
CA ALA A 21 14.29 -4.36 -22.82
C ALA A 21 14.90 -3.76 -21.53
N HIS A 22 14.05 -3.29 -20.61
CA HIS A 22 14.48 -2.74 -19.32
C HIS A 22 14.56 -3.80 -18.20
N PHE A 23 14.24 -5.07 -18.47
CA PHE A 23 14.42 -6.14 -17.49
C PHE A 23 15.89 -6.52 -17.33
N THR A 24 16.32 -6.68 -16.08
CA THR A 24 17.68 -7.09 -15.73
C THR A 24 17.71 -8.51 -15.15
N ASP A 25 18.72 -9.29 -15.53
CA ASP A 25 19.08 -10.62 -15.01
C ASP A 25 17.89 -11.59 -14.80
N HIS A 26 17.46 -11.71 -13.55
CA HIS A 26 16.42 -12.63 -13.12
C HIS A 26 15.04 -12.25 -13.69
N ALA A 27 14.77 -10.96 -13.86
CA ALA A 27 13.55 -10.44 -14.49
C ALA A 27 13.40 -10.95 -15.92
N LEU A 28 14.48 -10.87 -16.71
CA LEU A 28 14.51 -11.27 -18.10
C LEU A 28 14.39 -12.79 -18.27
N THR A 29 15.16 -13.56 -17.48
CA THR A 29 15.11 -15.04 -17.51
C THR A 29 13.73 -15.59 -17.14
N ARG A 30 13.01 -14.92 -16.23
CA ARG A 30 11.64 -15.29 -15.87
C ARG A 30 10.66 -14.94 -16.99
N TRP A 31 10.78 -13.76 -17.57
CA TRP A 31 9.96 -13.30 -18.69
C TRP A 31 10.04 -14.24 -19.89
N ASP A 32 11.24 -14.67 -20.29
CA ASP A 32 11.44 -15.60 -21.40
C ASP A 32 10.77 -16.97 -21.17
N ARG A 33 10.82 -17.43 -19.92
CA ARG A 33 10.16 -18.67 -19.49
C ARG A 33 8.64 -18.53 -19.54
N ASP A 34 8.10 -17.43 -19.03
CA ASP A 34 6.66 -17.19 -19.01
C ASP A 34 6.11 -17.01 -20.43
N LEU A 35 6.87 -16.36 -21.33
CA LEU A 35 6.54 -16.24 -22.76
C LEU A 35 6.55 -17.61 -23.46
N SER A 36 7.53 -18.45 -23.13
CA SER A 36 7.63 -19.83 -23.63
C SER A 36 6.46 -20.70 -23.14
N ASP A 37 6.06 -20.56 -21.87
CA ASP A 37 4.92 -21.25 -21.28
C ASP A 37 3.58 -20.79 -21.85
N HIS A 38 3.43 -19.49 -22.16
CA HIS A 38 2.25 -18.91 -22.78
C HIS A 38 2.07 -19.43 -24.22
N ARG A 39 3.18 -19.52 -24.99
CA ARG A 39 3.20 -20.13 -26.33
C ARG A 39 2.83 -21.62 -26.28
N ARG A 40 3.36 -22.36 -25.31
CA ARG A 40 3.04 -23.79 -25.11
C ARG A 40 1.58 -24.04 -24.74
N ARG A 41 0.93 -23.11 -24.05
CA ARG A 41 -0.48 -23.20 -23.63
C ARG A 41 -1.47 -22.68 -24.67
N HIS A 42 -1.00 -22.24 -25.85
CA HIS A 42 -1.82 -21.61 -26.89
C HIS A 42 -2.61 -20.38 -26.39
N GLU A 43 -2.14 -19.69 -25.36
CA GLU A 43 -2.81 -18.52 -24.75
C GLU A 43 -2.69 -17.23 -25.62
N GLY A 44 -2.14 -17.31 -26.83
CA GLY A 44 -1.98 -16.18 -27.77
C GLY A 44 -0.67 -15.40 -27.58
N MET A 45 -0.48 -14.30 -28.32
CA MET A 45 0.61 -13.35 -28.06
C MET A 45 0.19 -12.38 -26.96
N ILE A 46 1.14 -11.95 -26.13
CA ILE A 46 0.93 -10.86 -25.17
C ILE A 46 0.89 -9.57 -26.00
N LEU A 47 -0.31 -9.06 -26.27
CA LEU A 47 -0.55 -7.93 -27.19
C LEU A 47 -0.88 -6.61 -26.49
N SER A 48 -1.09 -6.63 -25.17
CA SER A 48 -1.34 -5.43 -24.37
C SER A 48 -0.44 -5.35 -23.14
N TRP A 49 -0.19 -4.14 -22.71
CA TRP A 49 0.52 -3.78 -21.49
C TRP A 49 -0.15 -4.37 -20.25
N ASP A 50 -1.49 -4.44 -20.22
CA ASP A 50 -2.23 -5.09 -19.14
C ASP A 50 -1.98 -6.60 -19.09
N MET A 51 -1.89 -7.26 -20.25
CA MET A 51 -1.57 -8.69 -20.33
C MET A 51 -0.11 -8.94 -19.87
N MET A 52 0.83 -8.05 -20.24
CA MET A 52 2.21 -8.12 -19.76
C MET A 52 2.29 -7.93 -18.23
N LYS A 53 1.59 -6.93 -17.69
CA LYS A 53 1.48 -6.70 -16.24
C LYS A 53 0.88 -7.92 -15.55
N PHE A 54 -0.15 -8.54 -16.11
CA PHE A 54 -0.79 -9.74 -15.55
C PHE A 54 0.18 -10.93 -15.49
N VAL A 55 0.86 -11.24 -16.60
CA VAL A 55 1.82 -12.36 -16.68
C VAL A 55 2.99 -12.13 -15.72
N MET A 56 3.58 -10.94 -15.72
CA MET A 56 4.67 -10.57 -14.81
C MET A 56 4.21 -10.61 -13.35
N SER A 57 3.01 -10.10 -13.05
CA SER A 57 2.46 -10.15 -11.71
C SER A 57 2.27 -11.59 -11.25
N ARG A 58 1.75 -12.50 -12.09
CA ARG A 58 1.59 -13.92 -11.71
C ARG A 58 2.91 -14.59 -11.32
N SER A 59 4.03 -14.17 -11.90
CA SER A 59 5.34 -14.76 -11.67
C SER A 59 6.13 -14.13 -10.53
N TYR A 60 5.86 -12.86 -10.20
CA TYR A 60 6.58 -12.10 -9.17
C TYR A 60 5.75 -11.82 -7.92
N VAL A 61 4.43 -11.82 -8.05
CA VAL A 61 3.50 -11.61 -6.95
C VAL A 61 3.08 -12.99 -6.45
N PRO A 62 3.44 -13.36 -5.20
CA PRO A 62 3.01 -14.62 -4.64
C PRO A 62 1.47 -14.77 -4.72
N PRO A 63 0.93 -15.99 -4.93
CA PRO A 63 -0.52 -16.21 -5.04
C PRO A 63 -1.31 -15.67 -3.83
N LEU A 64 -0.66 -15.59 -2.67
CA LEU A 64 -1.25 -15.13 -1.42
C LEU A 64 -0.96 -13.67 -1.12
N TYR A 65 -0.24 -12.95 -1.98
CA TYR A 65 0.20 -11.58 -1.71
C TYR A 65 -0.97 -10.64 -1.38
N HIS A 66 -2.05 -10.67 -2.17
CA HIS A 66 -3.21 -9.83 -1.91
C HIS A 66 -3.90 -10.20 -0.58
N ARG A 67 -4.01 -11.50 -0.28
CA ARG A 67 -4.54 -11.99 1.00
C ARG A 67 -3.65 -11.59 2.18
N ASP A 68 -2.34 -11.63 2.02
CA ASP A 68 -1.37 -11.24 3.05
C ASP A 68 -1.40 -9.73 3.28
N LEU A 69 -1.55 -8.92 2.22
CA LEU A 69 -1.77 -7.48 2.33
C LEU A 69 -3.08 -7.18 3.07
N GLN A 70 -4.19 -7.83 2.71
CA GLN A 70 -5.46 -7.66 3.44
C GLN A 70 -5.32 -8.07 4.91
N LYS A 71 -4.62 -9.17 5.19
CA LYS A 71 -4.37 -9.62 6.56
C LYS A 71 -3.50 -8.64 7.33
N ARG A 72 -2.48 -8.06 6.71
CA ARG A 72 -1.65 -7.00 7.30
C ARG A 72 -2.47 -5.75 7.58
N PHE A 73 -3.31 -5.33 6.64
CA PHE A 73 -4.17 -4.16 6.78
C PHE A 73 -5.19 -4.31 7.91
N ARG A 74 -5.87 -5.47 8.00
CA ARG A 74 -6.81 -5.77 9.10
C ARG A 74 -6.16 -5.89 10.47
N LYS A 75 -4.88 -6.27 10.51
CA LYS A 75 -4.10 -6.40 11.76
C LYS A 75 -3.18 -5.21 12.00
N LEU A 76 -3.34 -4.14 11.23
CA LEU A 76 -2.49 -2.97 11.33
C LEU A 76 -2.76 -2.29 12.67
N GLN A 77 -1.70 -2.07 13.43
CA GLN A 77 -1.76 -1.48 14.76
C GLN A 77 -0.59 -0.50 14.90
N GLN A 78 -0.80 0.62 15.57
CA GLN A 78 0.22 1.62 15.86
C GLN A 78 1.38 0.98 16.64
N GLY A 79 1.06 0.12 17.63
CA GLY A 79 2.07 -0.53 18.45
C GLY A 79 2.93 0.51 19.18
N ASN A 80 4.26 0.40 19.12
CA ASN A 80 5.18 1.40 19.71
C ASN A 80 5.55 2.54 18.77
N ARG A 81 4.98 2.59 17.57
CA ARG A 81 5.32 3.55 16.52
C ARG A 81 4.64 4.89 16.75
N SER A 82 5.19 5.92 16.12
CA SER A 82 4.53 7.22 16.07
C SER A 82 3.24 7.16 15.24
N ILE A 83 2.34 8.11 15.48
CA ILE A 83 1.12 8.23 14.66
C ILE A 83 1.47 8.45 13.17
N LYS A 84 2.55 9.18 12.90
CA LYS A 84 3.03 9.43 11.54
C LYS A 84 3.48 8.15 10.84
N GLU A 85 4.34 7.36 11.48
CA GLU A 85 4.81 6.08 10.92
C GLU A 85 3.66 5.08 10.72
N TYR A 86 2.70 5.07 11.65
CA TYR A 86 1.49 4.26 11.53
C TYR A 86 0.63 4.69 10.33
N TYR A 87 0.45 5.99 10.14
CA TYR A 87 -0.27 6.54 9.00
C TYR A 87 0.41 6.25 7.66
N GLU A 88 1.74 6.38 7.59
CA GLU A 88 2.51 6.06 6.38
C GLU A 88 2.31 4.58 5.96
N GLU A 89 2.29 3.64 6.92
CA GLU A 89 2.00 2.23 6.60
C GLU A 89 0.53 2.01 6.24
N PHE A 90 -0.40 2.68 6.93
CA PHE A 90 -1.83 2.63 6.63
C PHE A 90 -2.11 3.06 5.18
N GLU A 91 -1.57 4.22 4.79
CA GLU A 91 -1.69 4.78 3.45
C GLU A 91 -1.01 3.88 2.40
N HIS A 92 0.18 3.34 2.71
CA HIS A 92 0.86 2.39 1.83
C HIS A 92 0.00 1.16 1.55
N LEU A 93 -0.57 0.54 2.59
CA LEU A 93 -1.41 -0.66 2.45
C LEU A 93 -2.71 -0.34 1.72
N ARG A 94 -3.35 0.79 2.01
CA ARG A 94 -4.55 1.28 1.30
C ARG A 94 -4.28 1.42 -0.20
N ASN A 95 -3.19 2.09 -0.57
CA ASN A 95 -2.81 2.30 -1.97
C ASN A 95 -2.49 0.98 -2.70
N ARG A 96 -1.84 0.03 -2.00
CA ARG A 96 -1.53 -1.30 -2.57
C ARG A 96 -2.76 -2.18 -2.76
N LEU A 97 -3.77 -2.03 -1.90
CA LEU A 97 -5.01 -2.77 -1.98
C LEU A 97 -6.06 -2.12 -2.91
N GLN A 98 -5.81 -0.88 -3.38
CA GLN A 98 -6.75 -0.08 -4.17
C GLN A 98 -8.14 -0.03 -3.52
N LEU A 99 -8.18 0.18 -2.19
CA LEU A 99 -9.43 0.18 -1.44
C LEU A 99 -10.28 1.40 -1.82
N ASP A 100 -11.43 1.15 -2.45
CA ASP A 100 -12.50 2.12 -2.66
C ASP A 100 -13.48 2.11 -1.46
N GLU A 101 -12.92 2.24 -0.26
CA GLU A 101 -13.71 2.29 0.97
C GLU A 101 -14.11 3.73 1.30
N SER A 102 -15.29 3.87 1.91
CA SER A 102 -15.76 5.18 2.36
C SER A 102 -14.79 5.79 3.37
N GLU A 103 -14.65 7.12 3.35
CA GLU A 103 -13.78 7.83 4.29
C GLU A 103 -14.12 7.47 5.76
N LYS A 104 -15.40 7.31 6.08
CA LYS A 104 -15.86 6.88 7.41
C LYS A 104 -15.33 5.50 7.80
N THR A 105 -15.29 4.56 6.87
CA THR A 105 -14.74 3.21 7.09
C THR A 105 -13.24 3.29 7.36
N LEU A 106 -12.52 4.08 6.56
CA LEU A 106 -11.08 4.28 6.73
C LEU A 106 -10.75 4.95 8.06
N MET A 107 -11.54 5.94 8.48
CA MET A 107 -11.40 6.61 9.78
C MET A 107 -11.62 5.64 10.94
N ALA A 108 -12.68 4.82 10.88
CA ALA A 108 -12.96 3.81 11.90
C ALA A 108 -11.81 2.80 12.00
N GLN A 109 -11.32 2.29 10.86
CA GLN A 109 -10.20 1.36 10.86
C GLN A 109 -8.90 1.99 11.35
N PHE A 110 -8.65 3.26 11.00
CA PHE A 110 -7.50 4.00 11.51
C PHE A 110 -7.57 4.16 13.02
N LEU A 111 -8.75 4.48 13.57
CA LEU A 111 -9.02 4.55 15.02
C LEU A 111 -8.80 3.22 15.72
N ASP A 112 -9.33 2.12 15.17
CA ASP A 112 -9.20 0.76 15.73
C ASP A 112 -7.74 0.28 15.84
N GLY A 113 -6.85 0.81 14.99
CA GLY A 113 -5.43 0.50 15.04
C GLY A 113 -4.59 1.45 15.90
N MET A 114 -5.13 2.57 16.36
CA MET A 114 -4.39 3.52 17.20
C MET A 114 -4.30 3.05 18.66
N GLN A 115 -3.31 3.53 19.40
CA GLN A 115 -3.21 3.28 20.83
C GLN A 115 -4.42 3.86 21.59
N ASP A 116 -5.05 3.07 22.46
CA ASP A 116 -6.21 3.47 23.28
C ASP A 116 -6.06 4.82 23.98
N ARG A 117 -4.87 5.13 24.50
CA ARG A 117 -4.60 6.40 25.19
C ARG A 117 -4.73 7.64 24.30
N ILE A 118 -4.54 7.46 22.99
CA ILE A 118 -4.71 8.49 21.96
C ILE A 118 -6.17 8.50 21.52
N VAL A 119 -6.72 7.32 21.16
CA VAL A 119 -8.12 7.15 20.72
C VAL A 119 -9.08 7.81 21.69
N ARG A 120 -8.98 7.50 22.98
CA ARG A 120 -9.85 8.08 24.01
C ARG A 120 -9.88 9.59 23.94
N LYS A 121 -8.74 10.26 23.71
CA LYS A 121 -8.66 11.73 23.64
C LYS A 121 -9.11 12.31 22.31
N VAL A 122 -8.94 11.55 21.23
CA VAL A 122 -9.40 11.92 19.89
C VAL A 122 -10.93 11.88 19.86
N GLU A 123 -11.56 10.84 20.42
CA GLU A 123 -13.02 10.68 20.45
C GLU A 123 -13.76 11.78 21.23
N TRP A 124 -13.11 12.42 22.21
CA TRP A 124 -13.68 13.60 22.89
C TRP A 124 -13.66 14.87 22.03
N GLN A 125 -12.92 14.87 20.92
CA GLN A 125 -12.84 16.01 20.02
C GLN A 125 -13.73 15.80 18.81
N HIS A 126 -14.29 16.90 18.32
CA HIS A 126 -15.04 16.88 17.08
C HIS A 126 -14.08 16.89 15.89
N PHE A 127 -14.26 15.96 14.97
CA PHE A 127 -13.59 15.90 13.67
C PHE A 127 -14.58 15.33 12.64
N VAL A 128 -14.52 15.84 11.42
CA VAL A 128 -15.43 15.45 10.32
C VAL A 128 -14.72 14.59 9.29
N GLY A 129 -13.45 14.91 9.00
CA GLY A 129 -12.65 14.25 7.97
C GLY A 129 -11.44 13.51 8.50
N PHE A 130 -10.82 12.73 7.62
CA PHE A 130 -9.63 11.95 7.93
C PHE A 130 -8.42 12.85 8.25
N ASP A 131 -8.24 13.96 7.53
CA ASP A 131 -7.12 14.88 7.76
C ASP A 131 -7.17 15.52 9.15
N GLU A 132 -8.37 15.92 9.59
CA GLU A 132 -8.59 16.47 10.93
C GLU A 132 -8.28 15.41 12.00
N LEU A 133 -8.79 14.18 11.81
CA LEU A 133 -8.50 13.03 12.67
C LEU A 133 -6.98 12.80 12.82
N LEU A 134 -6.25 12.76 11.71
CA LEU A 134 -4.80 12.55 11.70
C LEU A 134 -4.07 13.69 12.43
N HIS A 135 -4.47 14.94 12.17
CA HIS A 135 -3.87 16.09 12.81
C HIS A 135 -4.06 16.06 14.33
N LEU A 136 -5.29 15.78 14.79
CA LEU A 136 -5.62 15.65 16.21
C LEU A 136 -4.82 14.53 16.88
N ALA A 137 -4.73 13.36 16.25
CA ALA A 137 -3.96 12.23 16.77
C ALA A 137 -2.48 12.58 16.96
N ILE A 138 -1.86 13.27 15.99
CA ILE A 138 -0.47 13.74 16.07
C ILE A 138 -0.29 14.75 17.22
N GLN A 139 -1.21 15.70 17.36
CA GLN A 139 -1.16 16.69 18.45
C GLN A 139 -1.27 16.02 19.82
N ILE A 140 -2.22 15.10 19.99
CA ILE A 140 -2.42 14.34 21.22
C ILE A 140 -1.19 13.50 21.55
N GLU A 141 -0.61 12.82 20.58
CA GLU A 141 0.62 12.04 20.78
C GLU A 141 1.75 12.93 21.32
N ARG A 142 1.96 14.11 20.72
CA ARG A 142 2.97 15.08 21.17
C ARG A 142 2.70 15.56 22.59
N GLN A 143 1.45 15.84 22.94
CA GLN A 143 1.07 16.24 24.30
C GLN A 143 1.35 15.14 25.32
N ILE A 144 1.05 13.88 24.99
CA ILE A 144 1.33 12.72 25.86
C ILE A 144 2.84 12.55 26.05
N LYS A 145 3.63 12.62 24.96
CA LYS A 145 5.09 12.53 25.03
C LYS A 145 5.69 13.63 25.92
N ARG A 146 5.20 14.88 25.80
CA ARG A 146 5.63 16.01 26.66
C ARG A 146 5.30 15.77 28.13
N LYS A 147 4.07 15.34 28.47
CA LYS A 147 3.69 15.06 29.86
C LYS A 147 4.54 13.95 30.49
N ASN A 148 4.81 12.88 29.74
CA ASN A 148 5.66 11.79 30.20
C ASN A 148 7.13 12.19 30.39
N ALA A 149 7.63 13.17 29.64
CA ALA A 149 8.97 13.71 29.83
C ALA A 149 9.10 14.60 31.09
N ILE A 150 7.99 15.23 31.52
CA ILE A 150 7.94 16.11 32.70
C ILE A 150 7.73 15.32 34.00
N GLN A 151 7.05 14.17 33.95
CA GLN A 151 6.92 13.24 35.09
C GLN A 151 7.87 12.05 34.92
N PRO A 152 9.11 12.09 35.44
CA PRO A 152 9.91 10.89 35.53
C PRO A 152 9.22 9.89 36.48
N ARG A 153 9.08 8.64 36.03
CA ARG A 153 8.47 7.56 36.82
C ARG A 153 9.19 7.47 38.18
N PRO A 154 8.47 7.50 39.33
CA PRO A 154 9.09 7.14 40.59
C PRO A 154 9.52 5.67 40.51
N ARG A 155 10.76 5.40 40.96
CA ARG A 155 11.38 4.07 40.98
C ARG A 155 10.63 3.12 41.90
#